data_AF-A0A5Q3L6H5-F1
#
_entry.id   AF-A0A5Q3L6H5-F1
#
_cell.length_a   1.000
_cell.length_b   1.000
_cell.length_c   1.000
_cell.angle_alpha   90.00
_cell.angle_beta   90.00
_cell.angle_gamma   90.00
#
_symmetry.space_group_name_H-M   'P 1'
#
loop_
_entity.id
_entity.type
_entity.pdbx_description
1 polymer ?
#
loop_
_entity_poly.entity_id
_entity_poly.type
_entity_poly.pdbx_seq_one_letter_code
_entity_poly.pdbx_strand_id
1 'polypeptide(L)'
;MTPDEVSLAASKLIEVERVDAAILLLSMATHSEHPLDPECLLETLETVMKLPAPRQKELRERIDQHHIQELIGYLQNQSSGDYECRLATIEWFFLPLLGEFSIHSPKTLHSQLEKSPKFFIELLSVADHVQQEPTQEEKNRVEYAYHLLHGWKTIPGTEPDGKIQEEKLRQWCEEVRQLARKTNRLGICDSKLGELFAHAPSDPDGTWPCEAVREIVEEIGTEELGKGLYYGIVNSRGVAWGTGGEEEHELATQFRSKAEKISFDHPFVGEILENVSQCYELQANHCKEEARWEG
;
A
#
# COMPACT_ATOMS: atom_id res chain seq x y z
N MET A 1 31.21 -4.54 -18.33
CA MET A 1 31.14 -3.15 -18.81
C MET A 1 31.24 -2.25 -17.61
N THR A 2 31.90 -1.11 -17.73
CA THR A 2 31.84 -0.08 -16.69
C THR A 2 30.43 0.55 -16.64
N PRO A 3 30.02 1.20 -15.54
CA PRO A 3 28.75 1.94 -15.49
C PRO A 3 28.60 2.92 -16.65
N ASP A 4 29.66 3.66 -16.98
CA ASP A 4 29.65 4.63 -18.09
C ASP A 4 29.41 3.96 -19.45
N GLU A 5 29.98 2.77 -19.69
CA GLU A 5 29.73 1.99 -20.90
C GLU A 5 28.28 1.50 -20.97
N VAL A 6 27.69 1.11 -19.83
CA VAL A 6 26.29 0.69 -19.74
C VAL A 6 25.36 1.85 -20.04
N SER A 7 25.58 3.01 -19.40
CA SER A 7 24.79 4.22 -19.63
C SER A 7 24.88 4.66 -21.09
N LEU A 8 26.09 4.70 -21.65
CA LEU A 8 26.28 5.06 -23.06
C LEU A 8 25.58 4.08 -24.01
N ALA A 9 25.64 2.77 -23.73
CA ALA A 9 24.96 1.76 -24.53
C ALA A 9 23.44 1.89 -24.44
N ALA A 10 22.89 2.13 -23.24
CA ALA A 10 21.47 2.38 -23.03
C ALA A 10 20.99 3.63 -23.79
N SER A 11 21.71 4.76 -23.69
CA SER A 11 21.38 5.99 -24.43
C SER A 11 21.37 5.75 -25.95
N LYS A 12 22.38 5.06 -26.49
CA LYS A 12 22.42 4.73 -27.93
C LYS A 12 21.27 3.82 -28.37
N LEU A 13 20.85 2.88 -27.52
CA LEU A 13 19.70 2.02 -27.79
C LEU A 13 18.40 2.82 -27.83
N ILE A 14 18.24 3.79 -26.94
CA ILE A 14 17.09 4.71 -26.93
C ILE A 14 17.05 5.55 -28.21
N GLU A 15 18.20 6.09 -28.65
CA GLU A 15 18.30 6.89 -29.89
C GLU A 15 17.82 6.13 -31.14
N VAL A 16 18.03 4.82 -31.19
CA VAL A 16 17.58 3.95 -32.30
C VAL A 16 16.21 3.30 -32.04
N GLU A 17 15.41 3.87 -31.14
CA GLU A 17 14.06 3.42 -30.75
C GLU A 17 14.01 1.98 -30.17
N ARG A 18 15.11 1.47 -29.62
CA ARG A 18 15.21 0.15 -28.98
C ARG A 18 15.16 0.24 -27.46
N VAL A 19 14.08 0.82 -26.95
CA VAL A 19 13.85 1.03 -25.51
C VAL A 19 13.76 -0.29 -24.74
N ASP A 20 13.26 -1.36 -25.39
CA ASP A 20 13.21 -2.72 -24.84
C ASP A 20 14.59 -3.28 -24.49
N ALA A 21 15.54 -3.11 -25.40
CA ALA A 21 16.92 -3.52 -25.18
C ALA A 21 17.61 -2.68 -24.10
N ALA A 22 17.31 -1.39 -24.04
CA ALA A 22 17.86 -0.50 -23.01
C ALA A 22 17.39 -0.93 -21.61
N ILE A 23 16.09 -1.23 -21.45
CA ILE A 23 15.52 -1.72 -20.18
C ILE A 23 16.16 -3.06 -19.77
N LEU A 24 16.24 -4.02 -20.69
CA LEU A 24 16.86 -5.31 -20.41
C LEU A 24 18.33 -5.14 -20.00
N LEU A 25 19.09 -4.32 -20.73
CA LEU A 25 20.49 -4.06 -20.44
C LEU A 25 20.69 -3.47 -19.05
N LEU A 26 19.93 -2.42 -18.72
CA LEU A 26 20.01 -1.74 -17.44
C LEU A 26 19.58 -2.65 -16.29
N SER A 27 18.49 -3.41 -16.48
CA SER A 27 18.01 -4.36 -15.46
C SER A 27 19.01 -5.48 -15.21
N MET A 28 19.71 -5.98 -16.23
CA MET A 28 20.80 -6.94 -15.99
C MET A 28 21.98 -6.30 -15.23
N ALA A 29 22.21 -5.00 -15.42
CA ALA A 29 23.31 -4.28 -14.82
C ALA A 29 23.03 -3.82 -13.37
N THR A 30 21.78 -3.83 -12.89
CA THR A 30 21.45 -3.52 -11.49
C THR A 30 22.08 -4.51 -10.50
N HIS A 31 22.35 -5.73 -10.95
CA HIS A 31 23.03 -6.78 -10.17
C HIS A 31 24.56 -6.72 -10.25
N SER A 32 25.12 -5.75 -10.97
CA SER A 32 26.58 -5.61 -11.08
C SER A 32 27.19 -4.96 -9.83
N GLU A 33 28.49 -5.18 -9.60
CA GLU A 33 29.20 -4.61 -8.43
C GLU A 33 29.32 -3.08 -8.47
N HIS A 34 29.10 -2.47 -9.63
CA HIS A 34 29.26 -1.03 -9.81
C HIS A 34 27.91 -0.32 -9.85
N PRO A 35 27.73 0.78 -9.12
CA PRO A 35 26.49 1.52 -9.14
C PRO A 35 26.24 2.11 -10.52
N LEU A 36 25.00 2.01 -10.98
CA LEU A 36 24.54 2.64 -12.21
C LEU A 36 24.21 4.11 -11.96
N ASP A 37 24.33 4.91 -13.01
CA ASP A 37 23.91 6.31 -12.98
C ASP A 37 22.36 6.39 -12.91
N PRO A 38 21.78 6.92 -11.81
CA PRO A 38 20.33 7.04 -11.67
C PRO A 38 19.69 7.85 -12.80
N GLU A 39 20.41 8.84 -13.36
CA GLU A 39 19.88 9.66 -14.44
C GLU A 39 19.56 8.83 -15.68
N CYS A 40 20.44 7.88 -16.03
CA CYS A 40 20.21 6.98 -17.17
C CYS A 40 18.97 6.10 -16.98
N LEU A 41 18.73 5.60 -15.77
CA LEU A 41 17.55 4.79 -15.46
C LEU A 41 16.27 5.64 -15.53
N LEU A 42 16.30 6.85 -14.96
CA LEU A 42 15.18 7.79 -15.00
C LEU A 42 14.83 8.17 -16.43
N GLU A 43 15.81 8.56 -17.25
CA GLU A 43 15.59 8.91 -18.66
C GLU A 43 15.01 7.75 -19.45
N THR A 44 15.46 6.52 -19.18
CA THR A 44 14.94 5.31 -19.85
C THR A 44 13.45 5.10 -19.53
N LEU A 45 13.08 5.16 -18.25
CA LEU A 45 11.70 4.98 -17.81
C LEU A 45 10.80 6.15 -18.29
N GLU A 46 11.29 7.38 -18.25
CA GLU A 46 10.58 8.55 -18.79
C GLU A 46 10.39 8.47 -20.31
N THR A 47 11.34 7.86 -21.02
CA THR A 47 11.19 7.62 -22.46
C THR A 47 10.01 6.70 -22.74
N VAL A 48 9.85 5.62 -21.94
CA VAL A 48 8.69 4.73 -22.05
C VAL A 48 7.37 5.50 -21.88
N MET A 49 7.31 6.39 -20.90
CA MET A 49 6.11 7.20 -20.62
C MET A 49 5.75 8.12 -21.79
N LYS A 50 6.75 8.62 -22.53
CA LYS A 50 6.58 9.52 -23.68
C LYS A 50 6.21 8.77 -24.98
N LEU A 51 6.31 7.44 -25.02
CA LEU A 51 5.92 6.66 -26.20
C LEU A 51 4.40 6.76 -26.46
N PRO A 52 3.95 6.75 -27.72
CA PRO A 52 2.53 6.63 -28.05
C PRO A 52 1.93 5.32 -27.51
N ALA A 53 0.63 5.34 -27.15
CA ALA A 53 -0.05 4.18 -26.54
C ALA A 53 0.11 2.84 -27.31
N PRO A 54 0.08 2.79 -28.66
CA PRO A 54 0.35 1.54 -29.39
C PRO A 54 1.76 1.00 -29.12
N ARG A 55 2.78 1.87 -29.10
CA ARG A 55 4.17 1.49 -28.80
C ARG A 55 4.35 1.07 -27.35
N GLN A 56 3.67 1.72 -26.41
CA GLN A 56 3.69 1.29 -25.00
C GLN A 56 3.11 -0.12 -24.85
N LYS A 57 2.03 -0.43 -25.56
CA LYS A 57 1.43 -1.76 -25.55
C LYS A 57 2.38 -2.81 -26.13
N GLU A 58 2.98 -2.56 -27.29
CA GLU A 58 3.99 -3.44 -27.88
C GLU A 58 5.19 -3.65 -26.96
N LEU A 59 5.62 -2.60 -26.26
CA LEU A 59 6.71 -2.68 -25.28
C LEU A 59 6.34 -3.60 -24.11
N ARG A 60 5.14 -3.45 -23.55
CA ARG A 60 4.61 -4.30 -22.46
C ARG A 60 4.46 -5.77 -22.88
N GLU A 61 4.21 -6.04 -24.15
CA GLU A 61 4.14 -7.41 -24.68
C GLU A 61 5.53 -8.04 -24.87
N ARG A 62 6.57 -7.23 -25.06
CA ARG A 62 7.95 -7.69 -25.31
C ARG A 62 8.80 -7.78 -24.06
N ILE A 63 8.55 -6.93 -23.07
CA ILE A 63 9.35 -6.82 -21.85
C ILE A 63 8.64 -7.53 -20.72
N ASP A 64 9.39 -8.39 -20.01
CA ASP A 64 8.94 -8.91 -18.73
C ASP A 64 8.84 -7.76 -17.71
N GLN A 65 7.66 -7.61 -17.09
CA GLN A 65 7.39 -6.63 -16.04
C GLN A 65 8.46 -6.62 -14.94
N HIS A 66 9.09 -7.76 -14.69
CA HIS A 66 10.18 -7.91 -13.74
C HIS A 66 11.32 -6.91 -13.99
N HIS A 67 11.71 -6.66 -15.25
CA HIS A 67 12.81 -5.73 -15.55
C HIS A 67 12.46 -4.29 -15.19
N ILE A 68 11.21 -3.87 -15.43
CA ILE A 68 10.76 -2.51 -15.07
C ILE A 68 10.70 -2.38 -13.54
N GLN A 69 10.19 -3.41 -12.86
CA GLN A 69 10.15 -3.46 -11.40
C GLN A 69 11.56 -3.34 -10.81
N GLU A 70 12.55 -4.08 -11.32
CA GLU A 70 13.95 -4.02 -10.88
C GLU A 70 14.56 -2.62 -11.06
N LEU A 71 14.32 -1.94 -12.19
CA LEU A 71 14.82 -0.58 -12.40
C LEU A 71 14.23 0.40 -11.38
N ILE A 72 12.92 0.30 -11.12
CA ILE A 72 12.23 1.13 -10.12
C ILE A 72 12.77 0.81 -8.72
N GLY A 73 12.88 -0.47 -8.37
CA GLY A 73 13.41 -0.93 -7.08
C GLY A 73 14.84 -0.46 -6.84
N TYR A 74 15.69 -0.48 -7.87
CA TYR A 74 17.05 0.05 -7.81
C TYR A 74 17.05 1.55 -7.49
N LEU A 75 16.26 2.35 -8.22
CA LEU A 75 16.12 3.80 -7.99
C LEU A 75 15.59 4.11 -6.59
N GLN A 76 14.62 3.35 -6.09
CA GLN A 76 14.09 3.51 -4.73
C GLN A 76 15.17 3.29 -3.66
N ASN A 77 16.02 2.28 -3.84
CA ASN A 77 17.07 1.94 -2.86
C ASN A 77 18.25 2.93 -2.88
N GLN A 78 18.46 3.63 -3.99
CA GLN A 78 19.54 4.62 -4.15
C GLN A 78 19.09 6.06 -3.88
N SER A 79 17.81 6.31 -3.63
CA SER A 79 17.27 7.66 -3.52
C SER A 79 17.82 8.42 -2.31
N SER A 80 18.65 9.44 -2.58
CA SER A 80 19.11 10.47 -1.64
C SER A 80 18.15 11.67 -1.53
N GLY A 81 17.01 11.63 -2.22
CA GLY A 81 16.02 12.72 -2.31
C GLY A 81 16.14 13.61 -3.55
N ASP A 82 17.24 13.51 -4.31
CA ASP A 82 17.52 14.41 -5.45
C ASP A 82 16.53 14.27 -6.63
N TYR A 83 15.89 13.10 -6.77
CA TYR A 83 14.97 12.78 -7.86
C TYR A 83 13.62 12.20 -7.38
N GLU A 84 13.26 12.42 -6.11
CA GLU A 84 12.04 11.87 -5.50
C GLU A 84 10.76 12.22 -6.31
N CYS A 85 10.65 13.45 -6.81
CA CYS A 85 9.50 13.88 -7.63
C CYS A 85 9.39 13.14 -8.98
N ARG A 86 10.54 12.89 -9.64
CA ARG A 86 10.58 12.15 -10.91
C ARG A 86 10.22 10.69 -10.67
N LEU A 87 10.80 10.09 -9.63
CA LEU A 87 10.51 8.72 -9.23
C LEU A 87 9.03 8.52 -8.85
N ALA A 88 8.42 9.46 -8.11
CA ALA A 88 6.98 9.41 -7.81
C ALA A 88 6.12 9.43 -9.08
N THR A 89 6.51 10.22 -10.09
CA THR A 89 5.81 10.29 -11.38
C THR A 89 5.93 8.97 -12.15
N ILE A 90 7.12 8.36 -12.13
CA ILE A 90 7.40 7.04 -12.72
C ILE A 90 6.60 5.95 -12.00
N GLU A 91 6.65 5.90 -10.67
CA GLU A 91 5.88 4.95 -9.86
C GLU A 91 4.38 5.06 -10.14
N TRP A 92 3.85 6.28 -10.27
CA TRP A 92 2.43 6.48 -10.57
C TRP A 92 2.06 5.91 -11.94
N PHE A 93 2.92 6.13 -12.95
CA PHE A 93 2.69 5.61 -14.30
C PHE A 93 2.78 4.08 -14.36
N PHE A 94 3.72 3.49 -13.61
CA PHE A 94 3.95 2.05 -13.56
C PHE A 94 3.23 1.36 -12.40
N LEU A 95 2.30 2.04 -11.72
CA LEU A 95 1.61 1.51 -10.55
C LEU A 95 0.95 0.13 -10.78
N PRO A 96 0.35 -0.18 -11.95
CA PRO A 96 -0.18 -1.52 -12.23
C PRO A 96 0.87 -2.64 -12.12
N LEU A 97 2.16 -2.31 -12.26
CA LEU A 97 3.27 -3.25 -12.11
C LEU A 97 3.84 -3.28 -10.69
N LEU A 98 3.38 -2.40 -9.79
CA LEU A 98 3.87 -2.27 -8.41
C LEU A 98 2.83 -2.69 -7.36
N GLY A 99 1.83 -3.49 -7.77
CA GLY A 99 0.77 -3.97 -6.89
C GLY A 99 1.24 -5.00 -5.85
N GLU A 100 0.31 -5.54 -5.07
CA GLU A 100 0.57 -6.42 -3.92
C GLU A 100 1.39 -7.69 -4.25
N PHE A 101 1.25 -8.21 -5.47
CA PHE A 101 1.99 -9.41 -5.92
C PHE A 101 3.30 -9.09 -6.65
N SER A 102 3.72 -7.82 -6.65
CA SER A 102 4.98 -7.39 -7.27
C SER A 102 6.17 -7.62 -6.33
N ILE A 103 7.36 -7.79 -6.92
CA ILE A 103 8.62 -7.83 -6.16
C ILE A 103 8.98 -6.47 -5.53
N HIS A 104 8.41 -5.39 -6.05
CA HIS A 104 8.61 -4.03 -5.56
C HIS A 104 7.29 -3.29 -5.40
N SER A 105 7.14 -2.57 -4.30
CA SER A 105 6.00 -1.69 -4.00
C SER A 105 6.31 -0.23 -4.38
N PRO A 106 5.31 0.66 -4.52
CA PRO A 106 5.53 2.07 -4.83
C PRO A 106 5.98 2.83 -3.58
N LYS A 107 7.23 2.58 -3.15
CA LYS A 107 7.79 3.07 -1.88
C LYS A 107 7.82 4.60 -1.83
N THR A 108 8.13 5.27 -2.94
CA THR A 108 8.20 6.73 -2.96
C THR A 108 6.80 7.33 -2.79
N LEU A 109 5.79 6.82 -3.47
CA LEU A 109 4.40 7.26 -3.30
C LEU A 109 3.86 6.96 -1.90
N HIS A 110 4.16 5.78 -1.33
CA HIS A 110 3.82 5.46 0.06
C HIS A 110 4.50 6.41 1.06
N SER A 111 5.76 6.77 0.83
CA SER A 111 6.45 7.76 1.67
C SER A 111 5.83 9.15 1.53
N GLN A 112 5.33 9.53 0.35
CA GLN A 112 4.58 10.77 0.18
C GLN A 112 3.23 10.77 0.91
N LEU A 113 2.53 9.62 0.94
CA LEU A 113 1.30 9.46 1.73
C LEU A 113 1.57 9.66 3.23
N GLU A 114 2.66 9.09 3.72
CA GLU A 114 3.11 9.26 5.10
C GLU A 114 3.44 10.73 5.42
N LYS A 115 4.20 11.41 4.56
CA LYS A 115 4.68 12.78 4.82
C LYS A 115 3.61 13.85 4.59
N SER A 116 2.59 13.58 3.76
CA SER A 116 1.64 14.61 3.30
C SER A 116 0.18 14.20 3.51
N PRO A 117 -0.43 14.65 4.63
CA PRO A 117 -1.88 14.56 4.86
C PRO A 117 -2.72 15.04 3.67
N LYS A 118 -2.24 16.09 2.98
CA LYS A 118 -2.90 16.64 1.81
C LYS A 118 -2.95 15.68 0.63
N PHE A 119 -1.84 14.98 0.37
CA PHE A 119 -1.76 14.02 -0.73
C PHE A 119 -2.71 12.83 -0.49
N PHE A 120 -2.81 12.36 0.74
CA PHE A 120 -3.79 11.33 1.12
C PHE A 120 -5.24 11.77 0.80
N ILE A 121 -5.63 12.99 1.19
CA ILE A 121 -6.99 13.48 0.91
C ILE A 121 -7.24 13.73 -0.58
N GLU A 122 -6.22 14.16 -1.33
CA GLU A 122 -6.31 14.30 -2.78
C GLU A 122 -6.56 12.94 -3.45
N LEU A 123 -5.82 11.89 -3.08
CA LEU A 123 -6.04 10.53 -3.58
C LEU A 123 -7.39 9.97 -3.15
N LEU A 124 -7.79 10.18 -1.90
CA LEU A 124 -9.09 9.74 -1.41
C LEU A 124 -10.22 10.38 -2.21
N SER A 125 -10.09 11.67 -2.54
CA SER A 125 -11.06 12.40 -3.35
C SER A 125 -11.12 11.87 -4.79
N VAL A 126 -10.00 11.40 -5.34
CA VAL A 126 -9.97 10.75 -6.66
C VAL A 126 -10.63 9.37 -6.60
N ALA A 127 -10.29 8.54 -5.61
CA ALA A 127 -10.83 7.19 -5.46
C ALA A 127 -12.35 7.17 -5.23
N ASP A 128 -12.87 8.16 -4.51
CA ASP A 128 -14.30 8.35 -4.23
C ASP A 128 -15.07 9.04 -5.38
N HIS A 129 -14.37 9.49 -6.43
CA HIS A 129 -15.01 10.26 -7.48
C HIS A 129 -15.83 9.36 -8.43
N VAL A 130 -17.15 9.35 -8.24
CA VAL A 130 -18.08 8.69 -9.17
C VAL A 130 -18.52 9.68 -10.25
N GLN A 131 -18.07 9.46 -11.49
CA GLN A 131 -18.58 10.17 -12.66
C GLN A 131 -19.67 9.36 -13.38
N GLN A 132 -20.60 10.05 -14.03
CA GLN A 132 -21.70 9.41 -14.77
C GLN A 132 -21.22 8.75 -16.09
N GLU A 133 -20.17 9.28 -16.72
CA GLU A 133 -19.57 8.74 -17.94
C GLU A 133 -18.04 8.94 -17.96
N PRO A 134 -17.28 8.21 -17.12
CA PRO A 134 -15.84 8.40 -17.03
C PRO A 134 -15.13 7.90 -18.29
N THR A 135 -14.19 8.69 -18.78
CA THR A 135 -13.22 8.29 -19.80
C THR A 135 -12.36 7.13 -19.30
N GLN A 136 -11.70 6.41 -20.20
CA GLN A 136 -10.81 5.30 -19.78
C GLN A 136 -9.65 5.81 -18.91
N GLU A 137 -9.15 7.01 -19.17
CA GLU A 137 -8.09 7.64 -18.36
C GLU A 137 -8.56 7.93 -16.94
N GLU A 138 -9.79 8.41 -16.77
CA GLU A 138 -10.38 8.64 -15.45
C GLU A 138 -10.61 7.34 -14.69
N LYS A 139 -11.10 6.29 -15.36
CA LYS A 139 -11.24 4.96 -14.75
C LYS A 139 -9.91 4.43 -14.26
N ASN A 140 -8.87 4.50 -15.08
CA ASN A 140 -7.53 4.08 -14.70
C ASN A 140 -7.02 4.90 -13.50
N ARG A 141 -7.28 6.21 -13.48
CA ARG A 141 -6.85 7.09 -12.38
C ARG A 141 -7.52 6.73 -11.05
N VAL A 142 -8.81 6.44 -11.07
CA VAL A 142 -9.56 5.97 -9.88
C VAL A 142 -9.01 4.63 -9.40
N GLU A 143 -8.83 3.70 -10.33
CA GLU A 143 -8.26 2.38 -10.02
C GLU A 143 -6.85 2.49 -9.42
N TYR A 144 -6.00 3.35 -9.97
CA TYR A 144 -4.63 3.56 -9.47
C TYR A 144 -4.63 4.19 -8.09
N ALA A 145 -5.48 5.20 -7.85
CA ALA A 145 -5.65 5.79 -6.53
C ALA A 145 -6.12 4.73 -5.50
N TYR A 146 -7.07 3.88 -5.89
CA TYR A 146 -7.55 2.79 -5.04
C TYR A 146 -6.42 1.79 -4.71
N HIS A 147 -5.70 1.29 -5.72
CA HIS A 147 -4.61 0.33 -5.51
C HIS A 147 -3.47 0.91 -4.67
N LEU A 148 -3.12 2.18 -4.87
CA LEU A 148 -2.10 2.86 -4.07
C LEU A 148 -2.52 2.99 -2.61
N LEU A 149 -3.77 3.40 -2.35
CA LEU A 149 -4.29 3.51 -0.98
C LEU A 149 -4.42 2.15 -0.30
N HIS A 150 -4.84 1.12 -1.03
CA HIS A 150 -5.00 -0.24 -0.49
C HIS A 150 -3.66 -0.95 -0.24
N GLY A 151 -2.66 -0.69 -1.09
CA GLY A 151 -1.30 -1.23 -0.93
C GLY A 151 -0.48 -0.55 0.17
N TRP A 152 -0.94 0.59 0.70
CA TRP A 152 -0.23 1.35 1.72
C TRP A 152 -0.51 0.80 3.12
N LYS A 153 0.53 0.27 3.76
CA LYS A 153 0.44 -0.45 5.06
C LYS A 153 1.28 0.21 6.17
N THR A 154 1.96 1.32 5.89
CA THR A 154 2.87 1.97 6.84
C THR A 154 2.13 3.05 7.62
N ILE A 155 2.13 2.95 8.95
CA ILE A 155 1.46 3.93 9.81
C ILE A 155 2.26 5.24 9.85
N PRO A 156 1.63 6.41 9.67
CA PRO A 156 2.30 7.70 9.79
C PRO A 156 2.97 7.90 11.15
N GLY A 157 4.21 8.39 11.14
CA GLY A 157 5.00 8.55 12.36
C GLY A 157 5.77 7.30 12.78
N THR A 158 5.82 6.26 11.94
CA THR A 158 6.69 5.10 12.14
C THR A 158 8.15 5.50 11.97
N GLU A 159 8.98 5.21 12.96
CA GLU A 159 10.42 5.44 12.93
C GLU A 159 11.18 4.26 12.31
N PRO A 160 12.46 4.43 11.93
CA PRO A 160 13.26 3.34 11.35
C PRO A 160 13.40 2.10 12.23
N ASP A 161 13.14 2.21 13.54
CA ASP A 161 13.12 1.09 14.48
C ASP A 161 11.76 0.36 14.52
N GLY A 162 10.78 0.81 13.74
CA GLY A 162 9.42 0.27 13.66
C GLY A 162 8.46 0.78 14.73
N LYS A 163 8.90 1.69 15.62
CA LYS A 163 8.03 2.28 16.63
C LYS A 163 7.24 3.45 16.07
N ILE A 164 6.00 3.57 16.51
CA ILE A 164 5.13 4.68 16.14
C ILE A 164 5.27 5.80 17.16
N GLN A 165 5.63 6.99 16.68
CA GLN A 165 5.62 8.21 17.49
C GLN A 165 4.19 8.75 17.56
N GLU A 166 3.54 8.52 18.69
CA GLU A 166 2.14 8.87 18.94
C GLU A 166 1.81 10.33 18.57
N GLU A 167 2.63 11.29 18.98
CA GLU A 167 2.39 12.71 18.69
C GLU A 167 2.43 13.02 17.19
N LYS A 168 3.33 12.39 16.42
CA LYS A 168 3.38 12.57 14.96
C LYS A 168 2.16 11.95 14.30
N LEU A 169 1.75 10.77 14.76
CA LEU A 169 0.54 10.11 14.27
C LEU A 169 -0.70 10.96 14.57
N ARG A 170 -0.82 11.48 15.79
CA ARG A 170 -1.91 12.36 16.23
C ARG A 170 -2.03 13.57 15.34
N GLN A 171 -0.94 14.33 15.16
CA GLN A 171 -0.90 15.51 14.30
C GLN A 171 -1.29 15.16 12.87
N TRP A 172 -0.76 14.06 12.32
CA TRP A 172 -1.09 13.63 10.97
C TRP A 172 -2.59 13.30 10.82
N CYS A 173 -3.17 12.55 11.77
CA CYS A 173 -4.59 12.21 11.77
C CYS A 173 -5.49 13.44 11.93
N GLU A 174 -5.12 14.39 12.79
CA GLU A 174 -5.84 15.65 12.94
C GLU A 174 -5.87 16.45 11.63
N GLU A 175 -4.72 16.60 10.97
CA GLU A 175 -4.62 17.32 9.71
C GLU A 175 -5.45 16.65 8.60
N VAL A 176 -5.33 15.33 8.45
CA VAL A 176 -6.11 14.54 7.48
C VAL A 176 -7.60 14.73 7.72
N ARG A 177 -8.08 14.60 8.96
CA ARG A 177 -9.51 14.77 9.29
C ARG A 177 -9.99 16.20 9.11
N GLN A 178 -9.16 17.20 9.41
CA GLN A 178 -9.48 18.60 9.14
C GLN A 178 -9.65 18.86 7.62
N LEU A 179 -8.79 18.29 6.79
CA LEU A 179 -8.88 18.39 5.34
C LEU A 179 -10.09 17.62 4.79
N ALA A 180 -10.36 16.42 5.31
CA ALA A 180 -11.53 15.61 4.94
C ALA A 180 -12.86 16.33 5.23
N ARG A 181 -12.95 17.08 6.33
CA ARG A 181 -14.13 17.91 6.64
C ARG A 181 -14.35 19.00 5.58
N LYS A 182 -13.28 19.63 5.08
CA LYS A 182 -13.38 20.66 4.04
C LYS A 182 -13.89 20.10 2.70
N THR A 183 -13.65 18.83 2.43
CA THR A 183 -14.07 18.14 1.20
C THR A 183 -15.32 17.27 1.40
N ASN A 184 -15.98 17.34 2.57
CA ASN A 184 -17.13 16.53 2.97
C ASN A 184 -16.93 15.01 2.84
N ARG A 185 -15.73 14.52 3.18
CA ARG A 185 -15.31 13.11 3.07
C ARG A 185 -14.86 12.50 4.39
N LEU A 186 -15.31 13.05 5.52
CA LEU A 186 -14.87 12.61 6.84
C LEU A 186 -15.16 11.12 7.10
N GLY A 187 -16.34 10.61 6.74
CA GLY A 187 -16.68 9.20 6.96
C GLY A 187 -15.77 8.23 6.21
N ILE A 188 -15.56 8.47 4.91
CA ILE A 188 -14.67 7.65 4.07
C ILE A 188 -13.22 7.77 4.56
N CYS A 189 -12.80 8.97 4.96
CA CYS A 189 -11.50 9.20 5.55
C CYS A 189 -11.30 8.38 6.82
N ASP A 190 -12.23 8.47 7.78
CA ASP A 190 -12.17 7.75 9.05
C ASP A 190 -12.18 6.22 8.80
N SER A 191 -12.97 5.72 7.84
CA SER A 191 -12.95 4.32 7.41
C SER A 191 -11.59 3.90 6.84
N LYS A 192 -10.96 4.69 5.97
CA LYS A 192 -9.61 4.39 5.45
C LYS A 192 -8.51 4.49 6.51
N LEU A 193 -8.65 5.37 7.50
CA LEU A 193 -7.76 5.39 8.67
C LEU A 193 -7.86 4.10 9.46
N GLY A 194 -9.08 3.61 9.69
CA GLY A 194 -9.31 2.33 10.35
C GLY A 194 -8.63 1.17 9.60
N GLU A 195 -8.83 1.07 8.28
CA GLU A 195 -8.17 0.03 7.46
C GLU A 195 -6.64 0.10 7.59
N LEU A 196 -6.07 1.32 7.54
CA LEU A 196 -4.63 1.53 7.71
C LEU A 196 -4.14 1.05 9.08
N PHE A 197 -4.88 1.36 10.15
CA PHE A 197 -4.53 0.95 11.52
C PHE A 197 -4.57 -0.55 11.76
N ALA A 198 -5.23 -1.33 10.90
CA ALA A 198 -5.13 -2.80 10.94
C ALA A 198 -3.70 -3.30 10.66
N HIS A 199 -2.84 -2.47 10.05
CA HIS A 199 -1.43 -2.78 9.80
C HIS A 199 -0.48 -2.30 10.90
N ALA A 200 -1.02 -1.83 12.03
CA ALA A 200 -0.21 -1.41 13.17
C ALA A 200 0.65 -2.56 13.72
N PRO A 201 1.86 -2.29 14.24
CA PRO A 201 2.65 -3.27 14.96
C PRO A 201 2.02 -3.60 16.32
N SER A 202 2.46 -4.70 16.93
CA SER A 202 2.18 -5.00 18.33
C SER A 202 3.15 -4.27 19.26
N ASP A 203 2.73 -4.02 20.49
CA ASP A 203 3.60 -3.58 21.57
C ASP A 203 4.63 -4.66 21.96
N PRO A 204 5.71 -4.30 22.68
CA PRO A 204 6.73 -5.26 23.13
C PRO A 204 6.21 -6.40 24.02
N ASP A 205 5.05 -6.21 24.67
CA ASP A 205 4.36 -7.22 25.48
C ASP A 205 3.47 -8.16 24.64
N GLY A 206 3.41 -7.94 23.32
CA GLY A 206 2.58 -8.70 22.38
C GLY A 206 1.14 -8.21 22.26
N THR A 207 0.77 -7.12 22.94
CA THR A 207 -0.57 -6.51 22.82
C THR A 207 -0.71 -5.82 21.47
N TRP A 208 -1.84 -6.02 20.80
CA TRP A 208 -2.12 -5.44 19.49
C TRP A 208 -3.53 -4.82 19.48
N PRO A 209 -3.71 -3.64 18.83
CA PRO A 209 -2.70 -2.77 18.24
C PRO A 209 -1.75 -2.14 19.27
N CYS A 210 -0.62 -1.58 18.84
CA CYS A 210 0.27 -0.84 19.73
C CYS A 210 -0.46 0.33 20.42
N GLU A 211 0.00 0.71 21.61
CA GLU A 211 -0.63 1.74 22.47
C GLU A 211 -0.90 3.05 21.72
N ALA A 212 0.08 3.54 20.95
CA ALA A 212 -0.06 4.77 20.16
C ALA A 212 -1.25 4.75 19.19
N VAL A 213 -1.58 3.58 18.60
CA VAL A 213 -2.74 3.46 17.70
C VAL A 213 -4.03 3.35 18.51
N ARG A 214 -4.00 2.64 19.65
CA ARG A 214 -5.17 2.52 20.55
C ARG A 214 -5.64 3.88 21.06
N GLU A 215 -4.71 4.73 21.51
CA GLU A 215 -5.00 6.10 21.97
C GLU A 215 -5.69 6.93 20.88
N ILE A 216 -5.23 6.84 19.63
CA ILE A 216 -5.82 7.59 18.51
C ILE A 216 -7.20 7.04 18.13
N VAL A 217 -7.36 5.71 18.13
CA VAL A 217 -8.65 5.08 17.84
C VAL A 217 -9.69 5.47 18.89
N GLU A 218 -9.33 5.46 20.18
CA GLU A 218 -10.20 5.92 21.27
C GLU A 218 -10.54 7.40 21.16
N GLU A 219 -9.55 8.27 20.90
CA GLU A 219 -9.78 9.71 20.77
C GLU A 219 -10.74 10.02 19.62
N ILE A 220 -10.57 9.35 18.48
CA ILE A 220 -11.42 9.58 17.30
C ILE A 220 -12.83 9.02 17.53
N GLY A 221 -12.94 7.78 18.03
CA GLY A 221 -14.19 7.17 18.51
C GLY A 221 -15.36 7.14 17.52
N THR A 222 -15.10 7.21 16.21
CA THR A 222 -16.17 7.21 15.19
C THR A 222 -16.49 5.80 14.71
N GLU A 223 -17.78 5.53 14.48
CA GLU A 223 -18.26 4.25 13.92
C GLU A 223 -17.57 3.87 12.60
N GLU A 224 -17.36 4.83 11.70
CA GLU A 224 -16.72 4.57 10.40
C GLU A 224 -15.26 4.13 10.54
N LEU A 225 -14.52 4.73 11.48
CA LEU A 225 -13.17 4.27 11.82
C LEU A 225 -13.18 2.84 12.38
N GLY A 226 -14.10 2.55 13.29
CA GLY A 226 -14.24 1.21 13.85
C GLY A 226 -14.54 0.16 12.79
N LYS A 227 -15.46 0.45 11.86
CA LYS A 227 -15.74 -0.38 10.68
C LYS A 227 -14.51 -0.57 9.81
N GLY A 228 -13.77 0.51 9.54
CA GLY A 228 -12.52 0.45 8.78
C GLY A 228 -11.51 -0.51 9.40
N LEU A 229 -11.28 -0.40 10.71
CA LEU A 229 -10.37 -1.27 11.45
C LEU A 229 -10.84 -2.73 11.42
N TYR A 230 -12.13 -2.96 11.66
CA TYR A 230 -12.74 -4.28 11.53
C TYR A 230 -12.49 -4.89 10.14
N TYR A 231 -12.77 -4.16 9.06
CA TYR A 231 -12.58 -4.67 7.69
C TYR A 231 -11.12 -4.86 7.35
N GLY A 232 -10.22 -3.98 7.80
CA GLY A 232 -8.78 -4.16 7.63
C GLY A 232 -8.28 -5.47 8.25
N ILE A 233 -8.74 -5.80 9.46
CA ILE A 233 -8.36 -7.03 10.16
C ILE A 233 -8.88 -8.26 9.41
N VAL A 234 -10.18 -8.29 9.07
CA VAL A 234 -10.80 -9.45 8.41
C VAL A 234 -10.20 -9.66 7.02
N ASN A 235 -9.96 -8.59 6.26
CA ASN A 235 -9.40 -8.68 4.91
C ASN A 235 -7.91 -9.08 4.90
N SER A 236 -7.15 -8.79 5.96
CA SER A 236 -5.74 -9.17 6.04
C SER A 236 -5.49 -10.69 6.03
N ARG A 237 -6.48 -11.50 6.40
CA ARG A 237 -6.38 -12.97 6.38
C ARG A 237 -6.40 -13.51 4.94
N GLY A 238 -7.02 -12.79 4.01
CA GLY A 238 -7.30 -13.29 2.68
C GLY A 238 -8.33 -14.44 2.68
N VAL A 239 -8.37 -15.19 1.57
CA VAL A 239 -9.36 -16.25 1.37
C VAL A 239 -8.86 -17.57 1.96
N ALA A 240 -9.59 -18.11 2.95
CA ALA A 240 -9.34 -19.42 3.53
C ALA A 240 -10.44 -20.42 3.13
N TRP A 241 -10.07 -21.57 2.58
CA TRP A 241 -10.99 -22.66 2.20
C TRP A 241 -10.55 -23.98 2.84
N GLY A 242 -11.51 -24.82 3.22
CA GLY A 242 -11.24 -26.21 3.64
C GLY A 242 -10.54 -26.36 5.00
N THR A 243 -10.63 -25.36 5.88
CA THR A 243 -10.02 -25.36 7.23
C THR A 243 -10.80 -26.23 8.24
N GLY A 244 -12.02 -26.63 7.90
CA GLY A 244 -12.92 -27.33 8.83
C GLY A 244 -13.36 -26.50 10.04
N GLY A 245 -13.09 -25.19 10.04
CA GLY A 245 -13.47 -24.25 11.10
C GLY A 245 -12.54 -24.20 12.31
N GLU A 246 -11.42 -24.93 12.32
CA GLU A 246 -10.49 -24.93 13.46
C GLU A 246 -9.67 -23.63 13.50
N GLU A 247 -9.12 -23.20 12.36
CA GLU A 247 -8.34 -21.95 12.26
C GLU A 247 -9.18 -20.72 12.63
N GLU A 248 -10.42 -20.67 12.16
CA GLU A 248 -11.38 -19.62 12.51
C GLU A 248 -11.63 -19.57 14.02
N HIS A 249 -11.78 -20.74 14.65
CA HIS A 249 -12.02 -20.81 16.09
C HIS A 249 -10.79 -20.37 16.91
N GLU A 250 -9.59 -20.72 16.44
CA GLU A 250 -8.35 -20.24 17.04
C GLU A 250 -8.24 -18.71 16.96
N LEU A 251 -8.51 -18.13 15.78
CA LEU A 251 -8.53 -16.68 15.58
C LEU A 251 -9.56 -15.99 16.48
N ALA A 252 -10.77 -16.55 16.57
CA ALA A 252 -11.81 -16.03 17.46
C ALA A 252 -11.33 -15.97 18.91
N THR A 253 -10.66 -17.03 19.38
CA THR A 253 -10.09 -17.12 20.73
C THR A 253 -8.97 -16.10 20.95
N GLN A 254 -8.07 -15.94 19.96
CA GLN A 254 -6.99 -14.97 20.02
C GLN A 254 -7.52 -13.53 20.11
N PHE A 255 -8.49 -13.15 19.27
CA PHE A 255 -9.07 -11.81 19.29
C PHE A 255 -9.87 -11.54 20.57
N ARG A 256 -10.59 -12.53 21.10
CA ARG A 256 -11.27 -12.43 22.39
C ARG A 256 -10.28 -12.16 23.52
N SER A 257 -9.17 -12.90 23.57
CA SER A 257 -8.13 -12.68 24.58
C SER A 257 -7.48 -11.30 24.46
N LYS A 258 -7.29 -10.79 23.24
CA LYS A 258 -6.80 -9.42 23.02
C LYS A 258 -7.81 -8.39 23.50
N ALA A 259 -9.09 -8.56 23.16
CA ALA A 259 -10.17 -7.68 23.62
C ALA A 259 -10.21 -7.59 25.15
N GLU A 260 -10.21 -8.73 25.85
CA GLU A 260 -10.23 -8.77 27.32
C GLU A 260 -9.08 -8.00 27.98
N LYS A 261 -7.89 -8.02 27.37
CA LYS A 261 -6.72 -7.30 27.89
C LYS A 261 -6.83 -5.79 27.77
N ILE A 262 -7.45 -5.30 26.68
CA ILE A 262 -7.47 -3.87 26.36
C ILE A 262 -8.76 -3.17 26.77
N SER A 263 -9.89 -3.89 26.89
CA SER A 263 -11.22 -3.31 27.09
C SER A 263 -11.38 -2.45 28.36
N PHE A 264 -10.49 -2.59 29.35
CA PHE A 264 -10.53 -1.76 30.55
C PHE A 264 -9.97 -0.35 30.31
N ASP A 265 -8.86 -0.26 29.57
CA ASP A 265 -8.17 1.01 29.27
C ASP A 265 -8.66 1.63 27.96
N HIS A 266 -8.93 0.80 26.95
CA HIS A 266 -9.36 1.16 25.59
C HIS A 266 -10.67 0.42 25.23
N PRO A 267 -11.83 0.86 25.75
CA PRO A 267 -13.09 0.15 25.60
C PRO A 267 -13.62 0.10 24.15
N PHE A 268 -13.44 1.15 23.35
CA PHE A 268 -13.87 1.19 21.95
C PHE A 268 -13.02 0.25 21.09
N VAL A 269 -11.70 0.23 21.29
CA VAL A 269 -10.83 -0.74 20.61
C VAL A 269 -11.20 -2.17 21.03
N GLY A 270 -11.44 -2.39 22.32
CA GLY A 270 -11.89 -3.67 22.86
C GLY A 270 -13.18 -4.18 22.21
N GLU A 271 -14.17 -3.30 22.02
CA GLU A 271 -15.43 -3.62 21.33
C GLU A 271 -15.18 -4.07 19.87
N ILE A 272 -14.30 -3.38 19.14
CA ILE A 272 -13.97 -3.74 17.76
C ILE A 272 -13.33 -5.14 17.70
N LEU A 273 -12.39 -5.43 18.61
CA LEU A 273 -11.74 -6.76 18.65
C LEU A 273 -12.71 -7.87 19.04
N GLU A 274 -13.66 -7.59 19.93
CA GLU A 274 -14.73 -8.53 20.28
C GLU A 274 -15.64 -8.81 19.08
N ASN A 275 -15.99 -7.79 18.29
CA ASN A 275 -16.76 -7.97 17.05
C ASN A 275 -15.99 -8.82 16.02
N VAL A 276 -14.67 -8.64 15.90
CA VAL A 276 -13.82 -9.49 15.05
C VAL A 276 -13.83 -10.94 15.55
N SER A 277 -13.72 -11.15 16.87
CA SER A 277 -13.82 -12.48 17.48
C SER A 277 -15.14 -13.18 17.12
N GLN A 278 -16.25 -12.47 17.25
CA GLN A 278 -17.58 -13.00 16.92
C GLN A 278 -17.72 -13.34 15.43
N CYS A 279 -17.16 -12.53 14.53
CA CYS A 279 -17.14 -12.84 13.11
C CYS A 279 -16.43 -14.17 12.82
N TYR A 280 -15.24 -14.37 13.39
CA TYR A 280 -14.51 -15.62 13.22
C TYR A 280 -15.21 -16.81 13.87
N GLU A 281 -15.86 -16.63 15.02
CA GLU A 281 -16.67 -17.69 15.65
C GLU A 281 -17.84 -18.13 14.75
N LEU A 282 -18.53 -17.18 14.11
CA LEU A 282 -19.58 -17.48 13.14
C LEU A 282 -19.03 -18.22 11.91
N GLN A 283 -17.88 -17.79 11.39
CA GLN A 283 -17.23 -18.45 10.26
C GLN A 283 -16.79 -19.88 10.61
N ALA A 284 -16.24 -20.10 11.82
CA ALA A 284 -15.86 -21.42 12.32
C ALA A 284 -17.05 -22.38 12.32
N ASN A 285 -18.20 -21.91 12.80
CA ASN A 285 -19.42 -22.71 12.85
C ASN A 285 -19.94 -23.04 11.45
N HIS A 286 -19.88 -22.08 10.52
CA HIS A 286 -20.27 -22.31 9.12
C HIS A 286 -19.39 -23.38 8.45
N CYS A 287 -18.06 -23.25 8.56
CA CYS A 287 -17.12 -24.23 8.01
C CYS A 287 -17.32 -25.64 8.60
N LYS A 288 -17.63 -25.72 9.91
CA LYS A 288 -17.94 -27.00 10.58
C LYS A 288 -19.24 -27.62 10.06
N GLU A 289 -20.23 -26.82 9.73
CA GLU A 289 -21.47 -27.31 9.12
C GLU A 289 -21.20 -27.82 7.71
N GLU A 290 -20.54 -27.05 6.84
CA GLU A 290 -20.19 -27.47 5.48
C GLU A 290 -19.41 -28.78 5.44
N ALA A 291 -18.39 -28.93 6.30
CA ALA A 291 -17.59 -30.15 6.40
C ALA A 291 -18.39 -31.39 6.81
N ARG A 292 -19.54 -31.23 7.49
CA ARG A 292 -20.43 -32.35 7.84
C ARG A 292 -21.31 -32.81 6.68
N TRP A 293 -21.54 -31.96 5.68
CA TRP A 293 -22.35 -32.29 4.51
C TRP A 293 -21.52 -32.90 3.37
N GLU A 294 -20.21 -32.65 3.37
CA GLU A 294 -19.27 -33.16 2.35
C GLU A 294 -18.61 -34.51 2.69
N GLY A 295 -18.74 -34.98 3.93
CA GLY A 295 -18.21 -36.27 4.42
C GLY A 295 -19.25 -37.39 4.45
#